data_AF-A0A811TB13-F1
#
_entry.id   AF-A0A811TB13-F1
#
_cell.length_a   1.000
_cell.length_b   1.000
_cell.length_c   1.000
_cell.angle_alpha   90.00
_cell.angle_beta   90.00
_cell.angle_gamma   90.00
#
_symmetry.space_group_name_H-M   'P 1'
#
loop_
_entity.id
_entity.type
_entity.pdbx_description
1 polymer ?
#
loop_
_entity_poly.entity_id
_entity_poly.type
_entity_poly.pdbx_seq_one_letter_code
_entity_poly.pdbx_strand_id
1 'polypeptide(L)'
;MIVTILSTLLKFAEKLDRSHMGRIKTAKFTSKDDEKVVLSLRSEGECDLERWGMESVVRDFEKVFERGVKLYVMREESHRV
;
A
#
# COMPACT_ATOMS: atom_id res chain seq x y z
N MET A 1 21.66 3.11 0.34
CA MET A 1 20.35 3.75 0.10
C MET A 1 19.41 2.89 -0.75
N ILE A 2 19.85 2.31 -1.88
CA ILE A 2 18.96 1.49 -2.72
C ILE A 2 18.37 0.28 -1.97
N VAL A 3 19.16 -0.39 -1.12
CA VAL A 3 18.71 -1.55 -0.35
C VAL A 3 17.56 -1.19 0.58
N THR A 4 17.65 -0.07 1.31
CA THR A 4 16.59 0.36 2.24
C THR A 4 15.31 0.74 1.50
N ILE A 5 15.41 1.39 0.34
CA ILE A 5 14.27 1.67 -0.55
C ILE A 5 13.57 0.37 -0.95
N LEU A 6 14.31 -0.59 -1.49
CA LEU A 6 13.75 -1.86 -1.96
C LEU A 6 13.19 -2.70 -0.80
N SER A 7 13.87 -2.73 0.35
CA SER A 7 13.37 -3.40 1.55
C SER A 7 12.05 -2.79 2.04
N THR A 8 11.91 -1.47 2.04
CA THR A 8 10.65 -0.82 2.41
C THR A 8 9.54 -1.16 1.43
N LEU A 9 9.80 -1.14 0.12
CA LEU A 9 8.82 -1.55 -0.89
C LEU A 9 8.41 -3.03 -0.73
N LEU A 10 9.36 -3.90 -0.39
CA LEU A 10 9.09 -5.32 -0.14
C LEU A 10 8.23 -5.53 1.11
N LYS A 11 8.48 -4.79 2.20
CA LYS A 11 7.61 -4.80 3.39
C LYS A 11 6.19 -4.37 3.03
N PHE A 12 6.02 -3.37 2.17
CA PHE A 12 4.70 -2.98 1.69
C PHE A 12 4.03 -4.14 0.92
N ALA A 13 4.74 -4.78 0.01
CA ALA A 13 4.20 -5.92 -0.73
C ALA A 13 3.74 -7.07 0.19
N GLU A 14 4.55 -7.43 1.20
CA GLU A 14 4.21 -8.44 2.21
C GLU A 14 2.91 -8.10 2.96
N LYS A 15 2.77 -6.83 3.39
CA LYS A 15 1.59 -6.39 4.14
C LYS A 15 0.34 -6.23 3.26
N LEU A 16 0.50 -5.95 1.97
CA LEU A 16 -0.61 -5.89 1.01
C LEU A 16 -1.14 -7.29 0.64
N ASP A 17 -0.37 -8.35 0.90
CA ASP A 17 -0.80 -9.75 0.76
C ASP A 17 -0.99 -10.44 2.11
N ARG A 18 -1.26 -9.68 3.18
CA ARG A 18 -1.25 -10.21 4.55
C ARG A 18 -2.21 -11.37 4.80
N SER A 19 -3.37 -11.40 4.15
CA SER A 19 -4.31 -12.52 4.25
C SER A 19 -3.95 -13.71 3.36
N HIS A 20 -3.02 -13.56 2.42
CA HIS A 20 -2.70 -14.53 1.37
C HIS A 20 -3.90 -14.92 0.48
N MET A 21 -4.90 -14.06 0.43
CA MET A 21 -6.14 -14.28 -0.33
C MET A 21 -6.13 -13.55 -1.69
N GLY A 22 -5.05 -12.85 -2.05
CA GLY A 22 -4.96 -12.11 -3.31
C GLY A 22 -6.04 -11.02 -3.46
N ARG A 23 -6.45 -10.39 -2.35
CA ARG A 23 -7.53 -9.38 -2.34
C ARG A 23 -7.11 -8.08 -3.01
N ILE A 24 -5.88 -7.63 -2.78
CA ILE A 24 -5.34 -6.44 -3.44
C ILE A 24 -4.96 -6.81 -4.88
N LYS A 25 -5.66 -6.23 -5.85
CA LYS A 25 -5.42 -6.49 -7.28
C LYS A 25 -4.39 -5.56 -7.87
N THR A 26 -4.39 -4.30 -7.42
CA THR A 26 -3.41 -3.31 -7.87
C THR A 26 -3.05 -2.37 -6.73
N ALA A 27 -1.77 -1.99 -6.68
CA ALA A 27 -1.24 -0.97 -5.78
C ALA A 27 -0.43 0.04 -6.60
N LYS A 28 -0.68 1.34 -6.41
CA LYS A 28 0.00 2.40 -7.16
C LYS A 28 0.37 3.56 -6.25
N PHE A 29 1.65 3.94 -6.28
CA PHE A 29 2.10 5.21 -5.73
C PHE A 29 1.91 6.34 -6.73
N THR A 30 1.44 7.48 -6.25
CA THR A 30 1.32 8.72 -7.01
C THR A 30 1.83 9.88 -6.16
N SER A 31 2.57 10.81 -6.78
CA SER A 31 2.97 12.04 -6.10
C SER A 31 1.73 12.90 -5.89
N LYS A 32 1.52 13.42 -4.67
CA LYS A 32 0.48 14.42 -4.41
C LYS A 32 1.07 15.82 -4.44
N ASP A 33 2.16 15.99 -3.70
CA ASP A 33 2.96 17.21 -3.55
C ASP A 33 4.39 16.79 -3.15
N ASP A 34 5.30 17.72 -2.93
CA ASP A 34 6.70 17.40 -2.61
C ASP A 34 6.85 16.64 -1.29
N GLU A 35 5.93 16.81 -0.34
CA GLU A 35 5.99 16.17 0.97
C GLU A 35 5.23 14.85 1.05
N LYS A 36 4.29 14.58 0.13
CA LYS A 36 3.34 13.48 0.27
C LYS A 36 3.14 12.66 -0.99
N VAL A 37 3.01 11.36 -0.78
CA VAL A 37 2.57 10.39 -1.79
C VAL A 37 1.24 9.77 -1.40
N VAL A 38 0.47 9.34 -2.40
CA VAL A 38 -0.74 8.55 -2.22
C VAL A 38 -0.48 7.14 -2.72
N LEU A 39 -0.71 6.15 -1.85
CA LEU A 39 -0.81 4.74 -2.20
C LEU A 39 -2.28 4.40 -2.45
N SER A 40 -2.64 4.25 -3.73
CA SER A 40 -3.97 3.82 -4.15
C SER A 40 -4.00 2.31 -4.31
N LEU A 41 -4.96 1.66 -3.67
CA LEU A 41 -5.22 0.22 -3.77
C LEU A 41 -6.55 -0.04 -4.46
N ARG A 42 -6.60 -1.05 -5.33
CA ARG A 42 -7.86 -1.72 -5.68
C ARG A 42 -7.92 -3.05 -4.96
N SER A 43 -9.04 -3.28 -4.28
CA SER A 43 -9.33 -4.54 -3.62
C SER A 43 -10.56 -5.21 -4.22
N GLU A 44 -10.49 -6.52 -4.38
CA GLU A 44 -11.66 -7.37 -4.53
C GLU A 44 -12.18 -7.71 -3.12
N GLY A 45 -13.36 -7.18 -2.79
CA GLY A 45 -13.94 -7.34 -1.46
C GLY A 45 -13.28 -6.48 -0.37
N GLU A 46 -13.50 -6.86 0.89
CA GLU A 46 -12.99 -6.18 2.08
C GLU A 46 -11.50 -6.48 2.29
N CYS A 47 -10.68 -5.50 2.66
CA CYS A 47 -9.23 -5.68 2.83
C CYS A 47 -8.71 -5.07 4.14
N ASP A 48 -9.47 -5.23 5.23
CA ASP A 48 -9.14 -4.61 6.51
C ASP A 48 -7.81 -5.13 7.10
N LEU A 49 -7.50 -6.41 6.90
CA LEU A 49 -6.23 -6.98 7.36
C LEU A 49 -5.03 -6.36 6.65
N GLU A 50 -5.12 -6.18 5.32
CA GLU A 50 -4.09 -5.52 4.52
C GLU A 50 -3.98 -4.05 4.92
N ARG A 51 -5.12 -3.38 5.13
CA ARG A 51 -5.18 -1.98 5.58
C ARG A 51 -4.48 -1.79 6.92
N TRP A 52 -4.79 -2.61 7.92
CA TRP A 52 -4.12 -2.57 9.23
C TRP A 52 -2.66 -2.98 9.13
N GLY A 53 -2.31 -3.90 8.22
CA GLY A 53 -0.92 -4.26 7.93
C GLY A 53 -0.10 -3.05 7.49
N MET A 54 -0.67 -2.19 6.65
CA MET A 54 -0.01 -0.98 6.15
C MET A 54 0.38 0.00 7.25
N GLU A 55 -0.44 0.18 8.28
CA GLU A 55 -0.17 1.13 9.37
C GLU A 55 1.18 0.86 10.05
N SER A 56 1.60 -0.41 10.11
CA SER A 56 2.87 -0.81 10.72
C SER A 56 4.12 -0.44 9.91
N VAL A 57 3.98 -0.16 8.60
CA VAL A 57 5.10 0.13 7.69
C VAL A 57 5.14 1.58 7.20
N VAL A 58 4.11 2.39 7.49
CA VAL A 58 4.07 3.83 7.14
C VAL A 58 5.27 4.60 7.71
N ARG A 59 5.63 4.35 8.98
CA ARG A 59 6.76 5.03 9.63
C ARG A 59 8.11 4.70 8.98
N ASP A 60 8.27 3.49 8.45
CA ASP A 60 9.48 3.09 7.73
C ASP A 60 9.56 3.80 6.37
N PHE A 61 8.41 4.00 5.71
CA PHE A 61 8.33 4.79 4.49
C PHE A 61 8.78 6.23 4.72
N GLU A 62 8.23 6.91 5.73
CA GLU A 62 8.58 8.29 6.04
C GLU A 62 10.08 8.47 6.31
N LYS A 63 10.70 7.53 7.03
CA LYS A 63 12.15 7.56 7.30
C LYS A 63 13.01 7.36 6.05
N VAL A 64 12.56 6.53 5.10
CA VAL A 64 13.37 6.16 3.92
C VAL A 64 13.19 7.16 2.78
N PHE A 65 11.99 7.71 2.61
CA PHE A 65 11.64 8.58 1.50
C PHE A 65 11.50 10.05 1.89
N GLU A 66 11.57 10.36 3.20
CA GLU A 66 11.40 11.72 3.75
C GLU A 66 10.08 12.37 3.32
N ARG A 67 9.07 11.53 3.03
CA ARG A 67 7.74 11.92 2.55
C ARG A 67 6.66 11.11 3.26
N GLY A 68 5.56 11.76 3.57
CA GLY A 68 4.37 11.13 4.12
C GLY A 68 3.66 10.24 3.09
N VAL A 69 3.04 9.16 3.53
CA VAL A 69 2.19 8.30 2.69
C VAL A 69 0.75 8.32 3.18
N LYS A 70 -0.19 8.59 2.28
CA LYS A 70 -1.63 8.40 2.53
C LYS A 70 -2.14 7.17 1.79
N LEU A 71 -2.88 6.34 2.50
CA LEU A 71 -3.52 5.15 1.96
C LEU A 71 -4.94 5.48 1.46
N TYR A 72 -5.23 5.11 0.21
CA TYR A 72 -6.56 5.21 -0.38
C TYR A 72 -6.98 3.85 -0.95
N VAL A 73 -8.16 3.38 -0.59
CA VAL A 73 -8.66 2.06 -1.01
C VAL A 73 -9.93 2.26 -1.82
N MET A 74 -9.94 1.74 -3.04
CA MET A 74 -11.12 1.65 -3.91
C MET A 74 -11.56 0.19 -3.97
N ARG A 75 -12.81 -0.07 -3.60
CA ARG A 75 -13.42 -1.40 -3.75
C ARG A 75 -13.80 -1.59 -5.22
N GLU A 76 -13.38 -2.71 -5.79
CA GLU A 76 -13.84 -3.13 -7.10
C GLU A 76 -15.18 -3.86 -6.92
N GLU A 77 -16.24 -3.33 -7.51
CA GLU A 77 -17.53 -4.02 -7.56
C GLU A 77 -17.40 -5.16 -8.58
N SER A 78 -17.37 -6.40 -8.07
CA SER A 78 -17.36 -7.59 -8.91
C SER A 78 -18.65 -7.62 -9.74
N HIS A 79 -18.57 -7.14 -10.98
CA HIS A 79 -19.56 -7.47 -12.00
C HIS A 79 -19.37 -8.96 -12.30
N ARG A 80 -20.22 -9.79 -11.68
CA ARG A 80 -20.42 -11.17 -12.10
C ARG A 80 -20.88 -11.13 -13.56
N VAL A 81 -20.01 -11.55 -14.47
CA VAL A 81 -20.39 -11.94 -15.83
C VAL A 81 -20.92 -13.37 -15.78
#